data_AF-E9GTF1-F1
#
_entry.id   AF-E9GTF1-F1
#
_cell.length_a   1.000
_cell.length_b   1.000
_cell.length_c   1.000
_cell.angle_alpha   90.00
_cell.angle_beta   90.00
_cell.angle_gamma   90.00
#
_symmetry.space_group_name_H-M   'P 1'
#
loop_
_entity.id
_entity.type
_entity.pdbx_description
1 polymer ?
#
loop_
_entity_poly.entity_id
_entity_poly.type
_entity_poly.pdbx_seq_one_letter_code
_entity_poly.pdbx_strand_id
1 'polypeptide(L)'
;MADYIISGFWPPVPDKISFLVCSNLLTMWYHLKLLTPGTSERKFLECLSAMSTEGSRCPTVNGPMFAKASQAHEFTRHLVDTRVKNMDKLLCRVCVDLDTGEPALLSGHPDGNHKLTRTNRKNERPARAWYGNEVIPQKEEFQLLKESIDKVKPQSKKSIGSRQLCGNSEFQASKEVSMRYKSLDETGILMASCGHGVIHCAVNMYEGETYRHTLYAHQKLYEKHCKFLVSDVVCHYWPWLKALGDNLKEFKPLFTEMYPFLSRLHGQAHAWYCQVLYFGHWRDGAAGTLGEETEQVFAWFSRYYSVTHTMSSSRRNDHLTAAIFYWNSRKEKGLANFITRRLVTALHRERFYSQRLEVYLKNRKIREEDLPGVQRALEKEARDYLNSCKWRTKMRRRVTVLKTKAAKVINEINNISTEFKVTAEHFSEGVFPWNEANQLSFKENFKIVDCWMLRKRNAEQIVQSKKEIDQFLKCIERHTTSIKVEIDELNKEANSLDVLENRIHHAAINIKKSELTRLKVLHEDALCYGLYFNNSNPIPCSDSLFDDDEDGDVSDDSDEEEEIFL
;
A
#
# COMPACT_ATOMS: atom_id res chain seq x y z
N MET A 1 -2.19 5.15 43.25
CA MET A 1 -2.06 4.72 41.85
C MET A 1 -1.22 5.68 41.04
N ALA A 2 -1.55 6.97 41.04
CA ALA A 2 -0.76 8.02 40.40
C ALA A 2 0.72 7.97 40.80
N ASP A 3 1.03 7.79 42.08
CA ASP A 3 2.42 7.75 42.57
C ASP A 3 3.24 6.58 41.98
N TYR A 4 2.62 5.43 41.72
CA TYR A 4 3.31 4.29 41.09
C TYR A 4 3.60 4.54 39.62
N ILE A 5 2.63 5.10 38.89
CA ILE A 5 2.79 5.49 37.48
C ILE A 5 3.89 6.54 37.34
N ILE A 6 3.90 7.53 38.24
CA ILE A 6 4.96 8.56 38.32
C ILE A 6 6.32 7.93 38.64
N SER A 7 6.34 6.91 39.49
CA SER A 7 7.56 6.15 39.82
C SER A 7 7.99 5.15 38.75
N GLY A 8 7.35 5.15 37.58
CA GLY A 8 7.72 4.27 36.45
C GLY A 8 7.20 2.83 36.58
N PHE A 9 6.10 2.61 37.32
CA PHE A 9 5.46 1.32 37.50
C PHE A 9 4.00 1.33 37.03
N TRP A 10 3.62 0.29 36.28
CA TRP A 10 2.28 0.12 35.74
C TRP A 10 1.53 -1.01 36.44
N PRO A 11 0.34 -0.73 37.02
CA PRO A 11 -0.53 -1.78 37.52
C PRO A 11 -1.33 -2.42 36.36
N PRO A 12 -1.54 -3.75 36.37
CA PRO A 12 -2.34 -4.46 35.37
C PRO A 12 -3.85 -4.23 35.55
N VAL A 13 -4.26 -3.87 36.77
CA VAL A 13 -5.63 -3.54 37.14
C VAL A 13 -5.53 -2.28 38.00
N PRO A 14 -6.19 -1.17 37.63
CA PRO A 14 -6.10 0.09 38.36
C PRO A 14 -6.27 -0.10 39.88
N ASP A 15 -7.33 -0.79 40.29
CA ASP A 15 -7.72 -0.88 41.70
C ASP A 15 -7.02 -2.00 42.50
N LYS A 16 -6.03 -2.70 41.91
CA LYS A 16 -5.30 -3.80 42.58
C LYS A 16 -3.80 -3.67 42.39
N ILE A 17 -3.09 -3.40 43.49
CA ILE A 17 -1.64 -3.16 43.51
C ILE A 17 -0.84 -4.45 43.80
N SER A 18 -1.45 -5.63 43.67
CA SER A 18 -0.77 -6.91 43.95
C SER A 18 0.33 -7.27 42.94
N PHE A 19 0.41 -6.56 41.82
CA PHE A 19 1.42 -6.76 40.78
C PHE A 19 1.72 -5.43 40.10
N LEU A 20 2.99 -5.10 39.92
CA LEU A 20 3.46 -3.90 39.25
C LEU A 20 4.53 -4.29 38.22
N VAL A 21 4.49 -3.65 37.05
CA VAL A 21 5.49 -3.86 35.99
C VAL A 21 6.21 -2.56 35.71
N CYS A 22 7.53 -2.59 35.60
CA CYS A 22 8.31 -1.42 35.22
C CYS A 22 7.90 -0.92 33.81
N SER A 23 7.66 0.38 33.66
CA SER A 23 7.32 1.02 32.38
C SER A 23 8.41 0.88 31.33
N ASN A 24 9.69 0.82 31.73
CA ASN A 24 10.80 0.58 30.80
C ASN A 24 10.74 -0.84 30.22
N LEU A 25 10.37 -1.83 31.03
CA LEU A 25 10.19 -3.21 30.57
C LEU A 25 9.01 -3.32 29.59
N LEU A 26 7.90 -2.63 29.89
CA LEU A 26 6.74 -2.58 28.98
C LEU A 26 7.08 -1.85 27.67
N THR A 27 7.90 -0.80 27.74
CA THR A 27 8.37 -0.07 26.56
C THR A 27 9.32 -0.92 25.72
N MET A 28 10.23 -1.65 26.35
CA MET A 28 11.09 -2.62 25.67
C MET A 28 10.24 -3.70 24.97
N TRP A 29 9.25 -4.27 25.67
CA TRP A 29 8.34 -5.25 25.09
C TRP A 29 7.54 -4.67 23.92
N TYR A 30 7.05 -3.44 24.04
CA TYR A 30 6.34 -2.73 22.97
C TYR A 30 7.18 -2.62 21.71
N HIS A 31 8.44 -2.17 21.82
CA HIS A 31 9.33 -2.07 20.67
C HIS A 31 9.71 -3.44 20.13
N LEU A 32 10.10 -4.38 20.99
CA LEU A 32 10.52 -5.72 20.59
C LEU A 32 9.40 -6.41 19.79
N LYS A 33 8.20 -6.53 20.35
CA LYS A 33 7.11 -7.26 19.68
C LYS A 33 6.68 -6.66 18.33
N LEU A 34 6.87 -5.36 18.13
CA LEU A 34 6.47 -4.64 16.91
C LEU A 34 7.62 -4.47 15.91
N LEU A 35 8.88 -4.56 16.34
CA LEU A 35 10.07 -4.61 15.49
C LEU A 35 10.39 -6.03 15.01
N THR A 36 10.04 -7.04 15.81
CA THR A 36 10.26 -8.44 15.46
C THR A 36 8.92 -9.18 15.40
N PRO A 37 8.13 -8.96 14.32
CA PRO A 37 6.86 -9.66 14.10
C PRO A 37 7.04 -11.17 14.26
N GLY A 38 6.23 -11.77 15.14
CA GLY A 38 6.30 -13.18 15.49
C GLY A 38 6.91 -13.49 16.86
N THR A 39 7.41 -12.47 17.57
CA THR A 39 7.92 -12.65 18.93
C THR A 39 6.81 -13.02 19.89
N SER A 40 6.94 -14.18 20.55
CA SER A 40 5.96 -14.67 21.52
C SER A 40 6.12 -13.98 22.88
N GLU A 41 5.04 -13.42 23.42
CA GLU A 41 5.00 -12.86 24.79
C GLU A 41 5.41 -13.91 25.83
N ARG A 42 4.99 -15.17 25.63
CA ARG A 42 5.37 -16.26 26.54
C ARG A 42 6.88 -16.47 26.55
N LYS A 43 7.53 -16.53 25.38
CA LYS A 43 8.98 -16.72 25.30
C LYS A 43 9.75 -15.52 25.84
N PHE A 44 9.23 -14.32 25.64
CA PHE A 44 9.75 -13.12 26.28
C PHE A 44 9.71 -13.23 27.81
N LEU A 45 8.60 -13.68 28.39
CA LEU A 45 8.48 -13.91 29.83
C LEU A 45 9.41 -15.02 30.33
N GLU A 46 9.56 -16.13 29.58
CA GLU A 46 10.52 -17.19 29.91
C GLU A 46 11.96 -16.67 29.93
N CYS A 47 12.33 -15.75 29.03
CA CYS A 47 13.62 -15.06 29.04
C CYS A 47 13.81 -14.22 30.32
N LEU A 48 12.79 -13.43 30.71
CA LEU A 48 12.84 -12.68 31.96
C LEU A 48 12.97 -13.57 33.20
N SER A 49 12.31 -14.73 33.19
CA SER A 49 12.44 -15.74 34.26
C SER A 49 13.86 -16.30 34.35
N ALA A 50 14.50 -16.58 33.20
CA ALA A 50 15.90 -17.03 33.15
C ALA A 50 16.85 -15.97 33.70
N MET A 51 16.76 -14.72 33.23
CA MET A 51 17.56 -13.59 33.73
C MET A 51 17.35 -13.34 35.23
N SER A 52 16.14 -13.56 35.74
CA SER A 52 15.84 -13.44 37.17
C SER A 52 16.55 -14.54 37.98
N THR A 53 16.59 -15.76 37.45
CA THR A 53 17.28 -16.90 38.08
C THR A 53 18.78 -16.66 38.14
N GLU A 54 19.40 -16.23 37.04
CA GLU A 54 20.82 -15.87 36.99
C GLU A 54 21.16 -14.77 38.01
N GLY A 55 20.27 -13.80 38.16
CA GLY A 55 20.39 -12.74 39.16
C GLY A 55 19.98 -13.14 40.59
N SER A 56 19.78 -14.42 40.90
CA SER A 56 19.34 -14.92 42.21
C SER A 56 18.03 -14.30 42.74
N ARG A 57 17.09 -13.97 41.83
CA ARG A 57 15.75 -13.41 42.12
C ARG A 57 14.66 -14.44 41.81
N CYS A 58 13.44 -14.17 42.29
CA CYS A 58 12.27 -15.01 42.00
C CYS A 58 12.00 -15.05 40.48
N PRO A 59 11.95 -16.24 39.84
CA PRO A 59 11.76 -16.36 38.40
C PRO A 59 10.30 -16.23 37.97
N THR A 60 9.34 -16.33 38.89
CA THR A 60 7.93 -16.39 38.56
C THR A 60 7.40 -15.03 38.09
N VAL A 61 7.04 -14.94 36.81
CA VAL A 61 6.33 -13.79 36.24
C VAL A 61 4.87 -14.15 35.97
N ASN A 62 3.93 -13.37 36.51
CA ASN A 62 2.50 -13.59 36.27
C ASN A 62 2.12 -13.13 34.85
N GLY A 63 2.12 -14.07 33.90
CA GLY A 63 1.84 -13.78 32.50
C GLY A 63 0.51 -13.07 32.23
N PRO A 64 -0.63 -13.54 32.76
CA PRO A 64 -1.90 -12.85 32.59
C PRO A 64 -1.92 -11.40 33.10
N MET A 65 -1.21 -11.12 34.20
CA MET A 65 -1.07 -9.75 34.71
C MET A 65 -0.14 -8.92 33.82
N PHE A 66 0.99 -9.48 33.39
CA PHE A 66 1.89 -8.81 32.45
C PHE A 66 1.18 -8.44 31.15
N ALA A 67 0.41 -9.36 30.56
CA ALA A 67 -0.35 -9.13 29.33
C ALA A 67 -1.32 -7.94 29.46
N LYS A 68 -2.01 -7.83 30.60
CA LYS A 68 -2.91 -6.71 30.90
C LYS A 68 -2.15 -5.40 31.07
N ALA A 69 -1.04 -5.40 31.82
CA ALA A 69 -0.20 -4.21 31.98
C ALA A 69 0.39 -3.74 30.64
N SER A 70 0.82 -4.68 29.80
CA SER A 70 1.32 -4.46 28.44
C SER A 70 0.26 -3.82 27.54
N GLN A 71 -0.95 -4.38 27.49
CA GLN A 71 -2.06 -3.80 26.73
C GLN A 71 -2.42 -2.40 27.24
N ALA A 72 -2.46 -2.21 28.56
CA ALA A 72 -2.77 -0.92 29.16
C ALA A 72 -1.72 0.16 28.83
N HIS A 73 -0.44 -0.16 29.02
CA HIS A 73 0.67 0.73 28.69
C HIS A 73 0.65 1.12 27.21
N GLU A 74 0.45 0.16 26.32
CA GLU A 74 0.39 0.41 24.89
C GLU A 74 -0.76 1.35 24.50
N PHE A 75 -1.97 1.07 24.99
CA PHE A 75 -3.12 1.92 24.70
C PHE A 75 -2.96 3.32 25.31
N THR A 76 -2.40 3.43 26.52
CA THR A 76 -2.09 4.75 27.11
C THR A 76 -1.10 5.52 26.26
N ARG A 77 -0.08 4.88 25.68
CA ARG A 77 0.84 5.55 24.74
C ARG A 77 0.09 6.10 23.52
N HIS A 78 -0.83 5.31 22.96
CA HIS A 78 -1.68 5.80 21.87
C HIS A 78 -2.54 7.00 22.30
N LEU A 79 -3.17 6.97 23.47
CA LEU A 79 -3.93 8.11 23.99
C LEU A 79 -3.05 9.35 24.23
N VAL A 80 -1.81 9.17 24.68
CA VAL A 80 -0.86 10.28 24.82
C VAL A 80 -0.51 10.88 23.45
N ASP A 81 -0.26 10.03 22.45
CA ASP A 81 0.02 10.50 21.10
C ASP A 81 -1.18 11.28 20.51
N THR A 82 -2.39 10.75 20.61
CA THR A 82 -3.57 11.36 19.96
C THR A 82 -4.15 12.53 20.75
N ARG A 83 -4.27 12.43 22.08
CA ARG A 83 -4.96 13.44 22.91
C ARG A 83 -4.05 14.51 23.50
N VAL A 84 -2.76 14.21 23.69
CA VAL A 84 -1.81 15.16 24.30
C VAL A 84 -0.88 15.73 23.26
N LYS A 85 -0.37 14.92 22.33
CA LYS A 85 0.52 15.40 21.26
C LYS A 85 -0.23 15.80 19.98
N ASN A 86 -1.55 15.62 19.91
CA ASN A 86 -2.36 15.91 18.72
C ASN A 86 -1.83 15.24 17.45
N MET A 87 -1.30 14.03 17.57
CA MET A 87 -0.74 13.28 16.44
C MET A 87 -1.83 12.51 15.69
N ASP A 88 -2.00 12.81 14.41
CA ASP A 88 -2.65 11.88 13.49
C ASP A 88 -1.65 10.79 13.07
N LYS A 89 -1.89 9.57 13.55
CA LYS A 89 -1.01 8.40 13.35
C LYS A 89 -1.24 7.71 11.99
N LEU A 90 -2.21 8.17 11.21
CA LEU A 90 -2.51 7.72 9.85
C LEU A 90 -2.15 8.77 8.80
N LEU A 91 -1.67 9.95 9.22
CA LEU A 91 -1.24 11.01 8.32
C LEU A 91 0.13 10.68 7.70
N CYS A 92 0.19 10.70 6.37
CA CYS A 92 1.46 10.80 5.65
C CYS A 92 1.79 12.28 5.47
N ARG A 93 2.83 12.80 6.16
CA ARG A 93 3.21 14.22 6.12
C ARG A 93 3.66 14.73 4.74
N VAL A 94 3.90 13.81 3.82
CA VAL A 94 4.24 14.11 2.42
C VAL A 94 2.99 14.24 1.54
N CYS A 95 1.91 13.55 1.91
CA CYS A 95 0.64 13.56 1.20
C CYS A 95 -0.32 14.56 1.82
N VAL A 96 0.07 15.83 1.90
CA VAL A 96 -0.77 16.90 2.45
C VAL A 96 -0.90 18.07 1.49
N ASP A 97 -2.08 18.65 1.42
CA ASP A 97 -2.25 19.96 0.79
C ASP A 97 -1.66 21.04 1.71
N LEU A 98 -0.80 21.90 1.14
CA LEU A 98 -0.14 22.92 1.95
C LEU A 98 -1.07 24.07 2.31
N ASP A 99 -2.14 24.35 1.57
CA ASP A 99 -3.01 25.47 1.90
C ASP A 99 -4.02 25.06 2.98
N THR A 100 -4.55 23.85 2.90
CA THR A 100 -5.57 23.36 3.83
C THR A 100 -5.01 22.54 5.00
N GLY A 101 -3.84 21.91 4.83
CA GLY A 101 -3.29 20.94 5.78
C GLY A 101 -3.96 19.56 5.72
N GLU A 102 -4.95 19.37 4.84
CA GLU A 102 -5.68 18.13 4.68
C GLU A 102 -4.89 17.08 3.88
N PRO A 103 -5.14 15.78 4.07
CA PRO A 103 -4.51 14.73 3.27
C PRO A 103 -4.82 14.88 1.78
N ALA A 104 -3.79 14.75 0.94
CA ALA A 104 -3.87 14.83 -0.52
C ALA A 104 -2.99 13.73 -1.14
N LEU A 105 -3.52 12.51 -1.20
CA LEU A 105 -2.77 11.34 -1.66
C LEU A 105 -2.65 11.32 -3.17
N LEU A 106 -1.44 11.10 -3.69
CA LEU A 106 -1.25 10.86 -5.12
C LEU A 106 -1.91 9.53 -5.54
N SER A 107 -1.62 8.46 -4.80
CA SER A 107 -2.14 7.13 -5.07
C SER A 107 -2.45 6.39 -3.78
N GLY A 108 -3.42 5.48 -3.84
CA GLY A 108 -3.82 4.61 -2.75
C GLY A 108 -3.96 3.17 -3.23
N HIS A 109 -3.39 2.24 -2.47
CA HIS A 109 -3.10 0.88 -2.89
C HIS A 109 -3.82 -0.13 -1.99
N PRO A 110 -5.14 -0.36 -2.14
CA PRO A 110 -5.84 -1.40 -1.41
C PRO A 110 -5.49 -2.80 -1.92
N ASP A 111 -5.03 -3.68 -1.03
CA ASP A 111 -4.82 -5.10 -1.34
C ASP A 111 -5.12 -6.01 -0.14
N GLY A 112 -5.37 -7.31 -0.39
CA GLY A 112 -5.72 -8.31 0.60
C GLY A 112 -4.54 -9.16 1.08
N ASN A 113 -4.20 -9.06 2.37
CA ASN A 113 -3.24 -9.98 3.00
C ASN A 113 -3.95 -11.26 3.48
N HIS A 114 -3.93 -12.29 2.62
CA HIS A 114 -4.51 -13.61 2.90
C HIS A 114 -3.66 -14.48 3.84
N LYS A 115 -2.44 -14.06 4.19
CA LYS A 115 -1.60 -14.79 5.16
C LYS A 115 -2.02 -14.51 6.61
N LEU A 116 -2.60 -13.34 6.88
CA LEU A 116 -3.02 -12.91 8.21
C LEU A 116 -4.37 -13.51 8.67
N THR A 117 -4.47 -14.84 8.64
CA THR A 117 -5.70 -15.54 9.04
C THR A 117 -5.85 -15.70 10.55
N ARG A 118 -7.07 -15.93 11.04
CA ARG A 118 -7.37 -16.28 12.43
C ARG A 118 -8.20 -17.55 12.52
N THR A 119 -7.79 -18.48 13.37
CA THR A 119 -8.56 -19.71 13.63
C THR A 119 -9.85 -19.40 14.37
N ASN A 120 -10.90 -20.18 14.07
CA ASN A 120 -12.09 -20.17 14.91
C ASN A 120 -11.78 -20.63 16.34
N ARG A 121 -12.19 -19.82 17.33
CA ARG A 121 -12.08 -20.17 18.75
C ARG A 121 -13.44 -20.51 19.35
N LYS A 122 -13.61 -21.79 19.67
CA LYS A 122 -14.76 -22.25 20.48
C LYS A 122 -14.74 -21.56 21.85
N ASN A 123 -15.88 -21.01 22.28
CA ASN A 123 -16.08 -20.34 23.57
C ASN A 123 -15.32 -19.02 23.76
N GLU A 124 -15.03 -18.30 22.67
CA GLU A 124 -14.49 -16.94 22.78
C GLU A 124 -15.47 -16.01 23.52
N ARG A 125 -14.97 -15.31 24.55
CA ARG A 125 -15.78 -14.32 25.26
C ARG A 125 -15.85 -13.04 24.43
N PRO A 126 -17.04 -12.45 24.23
CA PRO A 126 -17.16 -11.14 23.61
C PRO A 126 -16.32 -10.13 24.39
N ALA A 127 -15.43 -9.44 23.68
CA ALA A 127 -14.63 -8.36 24.23
C ALA A 127 -14.48 -7.28 23.16
N ARG A 128 -14.50 -6.01 23.58
CA ARG A 128 -14.28 -4.88 22.68
C ARG A 128 -12.78 -4.63 22.51
N ALA A 129 -12.36 -4.33 21.29
CA ALA A 129 -11.03 -3.80 21.00
C ALA A 129 -10.87 -2.43 21.69
N TRP A 130 -9.74 -2.20 22.35
CA TRP A 130 -9.46 -0.94 23.05
C TRP A 130 -9.30 0.21 22.06
N TYR A 131 -8.70 -0.07 20.90
CA TYR A 131 -8.58 0.90 19.80
C TYR A 131 -9.88 1.10 19.01
N GLY A 132 -10.96 0.38 19.34
CA GLY A 132 -12.25 0.58 18.67
C GLY A 132 -12.15 0.46 17.14
N ASN A 133 -12.45 1.58 16.45
CA ASN A 133 -12.49 1.68 14.99
C ASN A 133 -11.41 2.64 14.44
N GLU A 134 -10.35 2.91 15.22
CA GLU A 134 -9.30 3.87 14.85
C GLU A 134 -8.65 3.56 13.47
N VAL A 135 -8.51 2.27 13.12
CA VAL A 135 -7.89 1.84 11.85
C VAL A 135 -8.65 0.67 11.22
N ILE A 136 -8.99 -0.33 12.04
CA ILE A 136 -9.74 -1.52 11.64
C ILE A 136 -11.17 -1.35 12.17
N PRO A 137 -12.20 -1.31 11.31
CA PRO A 137 -13.57 -1.17 11.77
C PRO A 137 -14.02 -2.40 12.54
N GLN A 138 -15.00 -2.21 13.42
CA GLN A 138 -15.78 -3.31 13.98
C GLN A 138 -16.51 -4.08 12.86
N LYS A 139 -16.73 -5.38 13.12
CA LYS A 139 -17.36 -6.29 12.16
C LYS A 139 -18.72 -5.78 11.69
N GLU A 140 -19.48 -5.23 12.62
CA GLU A 140 -20.83 -4.72 12.42
C GLU A 140 -20.84 -3.54 11.44
N GLU A 141 -19.86 -2.64 11.50
CA GLU A 141 -19.76 -1.48 10.62
C GLU A 141 -19.55 -1.92 9.16
N PHE A 142 -18.60 -2.82 8.92
CA PHE A 142 -18.37 -3.35 7.58
C PHE A 142 -19.56 -4.19 7.08
N GLN A 143 -20.22 -4.93 7.98
CA GLN A 143 -21.40 -5.73 7.65
C GLN A 143 -22.57 -4.85 7.18
N LEU A 144 -22.78 -3.68 7.80
CA LEU A 144 -23.79 -2.71 7.37
C LEU A 144 -23.53 -2.18 5.95
N LEU A 145 -22.27 -1.86 5.63
CA LEU A 145 -21.88 -1.48 4.26
C LEU A 145 -22.14 -2.63 3.28
N LYS A 146 -21.76 -3.86 3.65
CA LYS A 146 -22.01 -5.03 2.81
C LYS A 146 -23.51 -5.22 2.55
N GLU A 147 -24.34 -5.11 3.58
CA GLU A 147 -25.81 -5.27 3.47
C GLU A 147 -26.46 -4.18 2.63
N SER A 148 -25.98 -2.93 2.69
CA SER A 148 -26.51 -1.86 1.84
C SER A 148 -26.23 -2.12 0.36
N ILE A 149 -25.03 -2.63 0.05
CA ILE A 149 -24.64 -3.02 -1.31
C ILE A 149 -25.43 -4.25 -1.77
N ASP A 150 -25.59 -5.26 -0.90
CA ASP A 150 -26.28 -6.51 -1.22
C ASP A 150 -27.75 -6.29 -1.59
N LYS A 151 -28.41 -5.25 -1.06
CA LYS A 151 -29.79 -4.86 -1.44
C LYS A 151 -29.93 -4.49 -2.91
N VAL A 152 -28.88 -3.90 -3.49
CA VAL A 152 -28.89 -3.35 -4.85
C VAL A 152 -28.16 -4.26 -5.83
N LYS A 153 -27.07 -4.87 -5.37
CA LYS A 153 -26.19 -5.73 -6.16
C LYS A 153 -25.84 -6.99 -5.37
N PRO A 154 -26.81 -7.90 -5.21
CA PRO A 154 -26.63 -9.11 -4.40
C PRO A 154 -25.52 -9.99 -4.98
N GLN A 155 -24.77 -10.64 -4.09
CA GLN A 155 -23.78 -11.65 -4.45
C GLN A 155 -24.47 -12.80 -5.22
N SER A 156 -24.26 -12.89 -6.53
CA SER A 156 -24.97 -13.89 -7.34
C SER A 156 -24.44 -15.31 -7.07
N LYS A 157 -25.32 -16.30 -6.92
CA LYS A 157 -24.90 -17.71 -6.85
C LYS A 157 -24.20 -18.21 -8.13
N LYS A 158 -24.38 -17.51 -9.26
CA LYS A 158 -23.72 -17.80 -10.55
C LYS A 158 -22.28 -17.27 -10.63
N SER A 159 -21.87 -16.35 -9.73
CA SER A 159 -20.47 -15.91 -9.59
C SER A 159 -19.66 -16.77 -8.61
N ILE A 160 -20.32 -17.68 -7.89
CA ILE A 160 -19.67 -18.71 -7.08
C ILE A 160 -19.04 -19.74 -8.03
N GLY A 161 -17.71 -19.68 -8.17
CA GLY A 161 -16.93 -20.61 -9.00
C GLY A 161 -16.63 -20.13 -10.42
N SER A 162 -17.13 -18.96 -10.86
CA SER A 162 -16.69 -18.40 -12.14
C SER A 162 -15.27 -17.84 -12.00
N ARG A 163 -14.33 -18.38 -12.79
CA ARG A 163 -12.99 -17.81 -12.93
C ARG A 163 -13.13 -16.47 -13.66
N GLN A 164 -13.04 -15.36 -12.94
CA GLN A 164 -12.84 -14.04 -13.57
C GLN A 164 -11.35 -13.96 -13.95
N LEU A 165 -11.04 -14.37 -15.17
CA LEU A 165 -9.70 -14.30 -15.74
C LEU A 165 -9.60 -13.04 -16.59
N CYS A 166 -8.50 -12.31 -16.45
CA CYS A 166 -8.15 -11.24 -17.35
C CYS A 166 -7.26 -11.79 -18.48
N GLY A 167 -7.87 -12.23 -19.58
CA GLY A 167 -7.13 -12.81 -20.71
C GLY A 167 -6.78 -14.29 -20.55
N ASN A 168 -5.59 -14.70 -21.00
CA ASN A 168 -5.11 -16.08 -20.97
C ASN A 168 -4.28 -16.41 -19.71
N SER A 169 -4.16 -15.47 -18.76
CA SER A 169 -3.35 -15.64 -17.55
C SER A 169 -3.94 -16.70 -16.62
N GLU A 170 -3.09 -17.45 -15.91
CA GLU A 170 -3.51 -18.40 -14.87
C GLU A 170 -3.78 -17.73 -13.50
N PHE A 171 -3.39 -16.46 -13.36
CA PHE A 171 -3.55 -15.68 -12.13
C PHE A 171 -5.03 -15.40 -11.80
N GLN A 172 -5.40 -15.67 -10.54
CA GLN A 172 -6.79 -15.58 -10.07
C GLN A 172 -7.07 -14.21 -9.46
N ALA A 173 -7.90 -13.41 -10.13
CA ALA A 173 -8.39 -12.14 -9.59
C ALA A 173 -9.25 -12.33 -8.33
N SER A 174 -9.22 -11.33 -7.45
CA SER A 174 -10.18 -11.11 -6.36
C SER A 174 -11.63 -11.13 -6.88
N LYS A 175 -12.56 -11.65 -6.09
CA LYS A 175 -13.90 -12.09 -6.55
C LYS A 175 -15.02 -11.25 -5.94
N GLU A 176 -16.19 -11.25 -6.57
CA GLU A 176 -17.40 -10.71 -5.95
C GLU A 176 -17.87 -11.52 -4.72
N VAL A 177 -17.49 -12.81 -4.65
CA VAL A 177 -17.84 -13.76 -3.58
C VAL A 177 -16.65 -14.69 -3.31
N SER A 178 -16.34 -14.95 -2.05
CA SER A 178 -15.36 -15.98 -1.65
C SER A 178 -15.95 -16.91 -0.58
N MET A 179 -15.51 -18.18 -0.59
CA MET A 179 -15.97 -19.25 0.33
C MET A 179 -14.82 -20.19 0.75
N ARG A 180 -13.56 -19.76 0.62
CA ARG A 180 -12.40 -20.69 0.62
C ARG A 180 -12.05 -21.30 1.98
N TYR A 181 -12.56 -20.79 3.11
CA TYR A 181 -12.02 -21.16 4.43
C TYR A 181 -13.14 -21.45 5.44
N LYS A 182 -13.52 -22.73 5.58
CA LYS A 182 -14.60 -23.16 6.52
C LYS A 182 -14.16 -23.24 8.00
N SER A 183 -12.87 -23.17 8.29
CA SER A 183 -12.29 -23.32 9.64
C SER A 183 -11.70 -22.04 10.23
N LEU A 184 -11.79 -20.92 9.51
CA LEU A 184 -11.23 -19.63 9.90
C LEU A 184 -12.36 -18.66 10.23
N ASP A 185 -12.18 -17.88 11.28
CA ASP A 185 -13.09 -16.77 11.58
C ASP A 185 -12.72 -15.55 10.75
N GLU A 186 -11.43 -15.28 10.57
CA GLU A 186 -10.90 -14.24 9.69
C GLU A 186 -9.96 -14.90 8.69
N THR A 187 -10.27 -14.71 7.42
CA THR A 187 -9.53 -15.23 6.25
C THR A 187 -8.36 -14.35 5.82
N GLY A 188 -8.20 -13.18 6.46
CA GLY A 188 -7.14 -12.23 6.18
C GLY A 188 -7.55 -10.81 6.57
N ILE A 189 -6.82 -9.84 6.08
CA ILE A 189 -7.11 -8.41 6.25
C ILE A 189 -6.77 -7.67 4.96
N LEU A 190 -7.66 -6.78 4.50
CA LEU A 190 -7.35 -5.82 3.43
C LEU A 190 -6.74 -4.57 4.07
N MET A 191 -5.66 -4.06 3.50
CA MET A 191 -5.02 -2.82 3.94
C MET A 191 -4.88 -1.89 2.73
N ALA A 192 -4.94 -0.58 2.97
CA ALA A 192 -4.65 0.41 1.94
C ALA A 192 -3.54 1.36 2.40
N SER A 193 -2.51 1.48 1.57
CA SER A 193 -1.38 2.38 1.80
C SER A 193 -1.28 3.45 0.72
N CYS A 194 -0.57 4.55 0.98
CA CYS A 194 -0.18 5.50 -0.08
C CYS A 194 1.10 5.06 -0.81
N GLY A 195 1.50 5.79 -1.86
CA GLY A 195 2.77 5.57 -2.57
C GLY A 195 4.06 5.73 -1.74
N HIS A 196 3.96 6.08 -0.45
CA HIS A 196 5.06 6.10 0.51
C HIS A 196 5.00 4.94 1.51
N GLY A 197 4.06 4.01 1.33
CA GLY A 197 3.86 2.84 2.19
C GLY A 197 3.25 3.16 3.56
N VAL A 198 2.71 4.36 3.78
CA VAL A 198 1.95 4.71 4.98
C VAL A 198 0.55 4.12 4.87
N ILE A 199 0.12 3.36 5.87
CA ILE A 199 -1.17 2.67 5.89
C ILE A 199 -2.24 3.64 6.40
N HIS A 200 -3.34 3.78 5.65
CA HIS A 200 -4.43 4.72 5.96
C HIS A 200 -5.70 4.04 6.47
N CYS A 201 -5.96 2.79 6.09
CA CYS A 201 -7.09 2.03 6.61
C CYS A 201 -6.86 0.53 6.45
N ALA A 202 -7.60 -0.28 7.22
CA ALA A 202 -7.63 -1.72 7.05
C ALA A 202 -9.02 -2.28 7.37
N VAL A 203 -9.35 -3.47 6.86
CA VAL A 203 -10.62 -4.15 7.14
C VAL A 203 -10.45 -5.67 7.15
N ASN A 204 -10.98 -6.32 8.17
CA ASN A 204 -10.91 -7.79 8.30
C ASN A 204 -11.74 -8.48 7.21
N MET A 205 -11.19 -9.57 6.67
CA MET A 205 -11.87 -10.39 5.67
C MET A 205 -12.44 -11.65 6.34
N TYR A 206 -13.76 -11.82 6.32
CA TYR A 206 -14.43 -12.98 6.94
C TYR A 206 -14.73 -14.11 5.96
N GLU A 207 -14.90 -13.79 4.68
CA GLU A 207 -15.25 -14.75 3.63
C GLU A 207 -14.17 -14.86 2.55
N GLY A 208 -13.05 -14.14 2.71
CA GLY A 208 -12.06 -13.82 1.70
C GLY A 208 -12.26 -12.41 1.15
N GLU A 209 -11.31 -11.96 0.36
CA GLU A 209 -11.35 -10.63 -0.26
C GLU A 209 -12.46 -10.54 -1.30
N THR A 210 -13.13 -9.39 -1.31
CA THR A 210 -14.17 -9.07 -2.30
C THR A 210 -14.15 -7.59 -2.64
N TYR A 211 -14.82 -7.20 -3.74
CA TYR A 211 -14.97 -5.79 -4.13
C TYR A 211 -15.58 -4.88 -3.03
N ARG A 212 -16.27 -5.45 -2.04
CA ARG A 212 -16.80 -4.69 -0.88
C ARG A 212 -15.68 -4.22 0.04
N HIS A 213 -14.65 -5.05 0.22
CA HIS A 213 -13.45 -4.68 0.98
C HIS A 213 -12.68 -3.58 0.24
N THR A 214 -12.48 -3.75 -1.07
CA THR A 214 -11.87 -2.72 -1.93
C THR A 214 -12.67 -1.41 -1.90
N LEU A 215 -14.01 -1.49 -1.93
CA LEU A 215 -14.88 -0.31 -1.85
C LEU A 215 -14.76 0.41 -0.50
N TYR A 216 -14.72 -0.33 0.62
CA TYR A 216 -14.51 0.26 1.94
C TYR A 216 -13.20 1.08 1.96
N ALA A 217 -12.11 0.48 1.49
CA ALA A 217 -10.83 1.19 1.40
C ALA A 217 -10.87 2.36 0.40
N HIS A 218 -11.53 2.20 -0.75
CA HIS A 218 -11.68 3.26 -1.74
C HIS A 218 -12.41 4.48 -1.16
N GLN A 219 -13.46 4.29 -0.34
CA GLN A 219 -14.12 5.39 0.37
C GLN A 219 -13.16 6.09 1.32
N LYS A 220 -12.38 5.34 2.10
CA LYS A 220 -11.38 5.92 3.03
C LYS A 220 -10.26 6.66 2.31
N LEU A 221 -9.83 6.18 1.15
CA LEU A 221 -8.86 6.89 0.31
C LEU A 221 -9.46 8.14 -0.33
N TYR A 222 -10.73 8.11 -0.73
CA TYR A 222 -11.43 9.28 -1.26
C TYR A 222 -11.61 10.38 -0.19
N GLU A 223 -11.94 10.02 1.05
CA GLU A 223 -11.94 10.92 2.22
C GLU A 223 -10.57 11.59 2.45
N LYS A 224 -9.49 11.03 1.88
CA LYS A 224 -8.11 11.53 1.95
C LYS A 224 -7.67 12.21 0.63
N HIS A 225 -8.62 12.64 -0.20
CA HIS A 225 -8.39 13.26 -1.50
C HIS A 225 -7.42 12.49 -2.40
N CYS A 226 -7.48 11.16 -2.36
CA CYS A 226 -6.64 10.31 -3.19
C CYS A 226 -6.97 10.47 -4.67
N LYS A 227 -5.96 10.62 -5.53
CA LYS A 227 -6.18 10.79 -6.98
C LYS A 227 -6.26 9.46 -7.75
N PHE A 228 -5.37 8.52 -7.47
CA PHE A 228 -5.32 7.22 -8.17
C PHE A 228 -5.62 6.05 -7.25
N LEU A 229 -6.61 5.23 -7.61
CA LEU A 229 -6.86 3.94 -6.95
C LEU A 229 -6.07 2.84 -7.66
N VAL A 230 -5.06 2.29 -6.98
CA VAL A 230 -4.20 1.24 -7.49
C VAL A 230 -4.72 -0.13 -7.07
N SER A 231 -5.04 -0.99 -8.03
CA SER A 231 -5.52 -2.35 -7.71
C SER A 231 -5.31 -3.29 -8.89
N ASP A 232 -4.85 -4.51 -8.60
CA ASP A 232 -4.66 -5.57 -9.60
C ASP A 232 -5.95 -5.91 -10.33
N VAL A 233 -7.09 -5.78 -9.64
CA VAL A 233 -8.40 -6.11 -10.21
C VAL A 233 -9.14 -4.88 -10.71
N VAL A 234 -8.48 -3.73 -10.87
CA VAL A 234 -9.12 -2.47 -11.23
C VAL A 234 -9.91 -2.56 -12.55
N CYS A 235 -9.45 -3.39 -13.50
CA CYS A 235 -10.14 -3.58 -14.78
C CYS A 235 -11.54 -4.21 -14.64
N HIS A 236 -11.79 -4.97 -13.58
CA HIS A 236 -13.09 -5.55 -13.25
C HIS A 236 -13.84 -4.76 -12.17
N TYR A 237 -13.10 -4.27 -11.18
CA TYR A 237 -13.65 -3.44 -10.09
C TYR A 237 -14.22 -2.11 -10.61
N TRP A 238 -13.53 -1.42 -11.52
CA TRP A 238 -13.96 -0.09 -11.98
C TRP A 238 -15.30 -0.10 -12.73
N PRO A 239 -15.54 -1.02 -13.70
CA PRO A 239 -16.87 -1.19 -14.29
C PRO A 239 -17.93 -1.62 -13.27
N TRP A 240 -17.56 -2.47 -12.29
CA TRP A 240 -18.48 -2.89 -11.23
C TRP A 240 -18.92 -1.70 -10.36
N LEU A 241 -17.99 -0.80 -10.03
CA LEU A 241 -18.22 0.43 -9.27
C LEU A 241 -19.12 1.41 -10.03
N LYS A 242 -18.88 1.60 -11.34
CA LYS A 242 -19.75 2.46 -12.17
C LYS A 242 -21.21 1.98 -12.15
N ALA A 243 -21.42 0.69 -12.37
CA ALA A 243 -22.75 0.09 -12.32
C ALA A 243 -23.38 0.16 -10.92
N LEU A 244 -22.56 0.14 -9.85
CA LEU A 244 -23.04 0.37 -8.49
C LEU A 244 -23.50 1.83 -8.32
N GLY A 245 -22.71 2.79 -8.79
CA GLY A 245 -23.02 4.22 -8.71
C GLY A 245 -24.26 4.67 -9.49
N ASP A 246 -24.67 3.91 -10.51
CA ASP A 246 -25.93 4.14 -11.21
C ASP A 246 -27.15 3.90 -10.29
N ASN A 247 -27.02 3.00 -9.32
CA ASN A 247 -28.07 2.66 -8.36
C ASN A 247 -27.91 3.39 -7.02
N LEU A 248 -26.67 3.56 -6.56
CA LEU A 248 -26.29 4.20 -5.30
C LEU A 248 -25.44 5.42 -5.60
N LYS A 249 -26.11 6.57 -5.74
CA LYS A 249 -25.50 7.82 -6.24
C LYS A 249 -24.36 8.32 -5.36
N GLU A 250 -24.37 7.97 -4.07
CA GLU A 250 -23.31 8.30 -3.11
C GLU A 250 -21.93 7.77 -3.52
N PHE A 251 -21.86 6.72 -4.34
CA PHE A 251 -20.58 6.17 -4.83
C PHE A 251 -20.12 6.76 -6.16
N LYS A 252 -20.89 7.68 -6.77
CA LYS A 252 -20.49 8.33 -8.03
C LYS A 252 -19.17 9.10 -7.93
N PRO A 253 -18.93 9.91 -6.88
CA PRO A 253 -17.68 10.66 -6.75
C PRO A 253 -16.43 9.78 -6.84
N LEU A 254 -16.49 8.55 -6.31
CA LEU A 254 -15.38 7.60 -6.31
C LEU A 254 -14.84 7.24 -7.71
N PHE A 255 -15.63 7.35 -8.77
CA PHE A 255 -15.15 7.06 -10.14
C PHE A 255 -15.23 8.25 -11.10
N THR A 256 -15.76 9.38 -10.65
CA THR A 256 -15.73 10.64 -11.41
C THR A 256 -14.57 11.54 -11.00
N GLU A 257 -14.09 11.43 -9.77
CA GLU A 257 -13.04 12.29 -9.21
C GLU A 257 -11.72 11.55 -8.97
N MET A 258 -11.77 10.22 -8.81
CA MET A 258 -10.57 9.37 -8.78
C MET A 258 -10.37 8.63 -10.10
N TYR A 259 -9.16 8.13 -10.31
CA TYR A 259 -8.77 7.41 -11.53
C TYR A 259 -8.33 5.97 -11.24
N PRO A 260 -8.69 5.00 -12.09
CA PRO A 260 -8.21 3.63 -11.96
C PRO A 260 -6.74 3.54 -12.37
N PHE A 261 -5.98 2.75 -11.63
CA PHE A 261 -4.56 2.50 -11.86
C PHE A 261 -4.28 1.01 -11.68
N LEU A 262 -3.72 0.39 -12.72
CA LEU A 262 -3.18 -0.96 -12.67
C LEU A 262 -1.68 -0.87 -12.44
N SER A 263 -1.16 -1.66 -11.49
CA SER A 263 0.27 -1.65 -11.15
C SER A 263 1.14 -2.03 -12.34
N ARG A 264 2.43 -1.68 -12.27
CA ARG A 264 3.36 -1.92 -13.34
C ARG A 264 3.69 -3.41 -13.50
N LEU A 265 3.91 -4.16 -12.41
CA LEU A 265 4.31 -5.56 -12.49
C LEU A 265 3.09 -6.44 -12.71
N HIS A 266 2.12 -6.41 -11.79
CA HIS A 266 0.90 -7.23 -11.97
C HIS A 266 0.18 -6.91 -13.26
N GLY A 267 0.19 -5.64 -13.67
CA GLY A 267 -0.38 -5.22 -14.94
C GLY A 267 0.15 -5.97 -16.17
N GLN A 268 1.42 -6.38 -16.19
CA GLN A 268 1.97 -7.13 -17.32
C GLN A 268 1.27 -8.48 -17.53
N ALA A 269 0.73 -9.08 -16.47
CA ALA A 269 -0.04 -10.32 -16.55
C ALA A 269 -1.45 -10.13 -17.13
N HIS A 270 -1.93 -8.89 -17.24
CA HIS A 270 -3.24 -8.61 -17.80
C HIS A 270 -3.25 -8.67 -19.33
N ALA A 271 -4.44 -8.90 -19.90
CA ALA A 271 -4.64 -8.81 -21.34
C ALA A 271 -4.21 -7.43 -21.89
N TRP A 272 -3.68 -7.40 -23.12
CA TRP A 272 -3.15 -6.18 -23.76
C TRP A 272 -4.11 -4.97 -23.71
N TYR A 273 -5.42 -5.19 -23.85
CA TYR A 273 -6.41 -4.10 -23.80
C TYR A 273 -6.57 -3.54 -22.38
N CYS A 274 -6.37 -4.35 -21.35
CA CYS A 274 -6.33 -3.88 -19.97
C CYS A 274 -5.06 -3.09 -19.71
N GLN A 275 -3.93 -3.52 -20.27
CA GLN A 275 -2.67 -2.78 -20.18
C GLN A 275 -2.84 -1.36 -20.73
N VAL A 276 -3.30 -1.24 -21.98
CA VAL A 276 -3.55 0.06 -22.62
C VAL A 276 -4.56 0.93 -21.86
N LEU A 277 -5.60 0.33 -21.28
CA LEU A 277 -6.70 1.08 -20.65
C LEU A 277 -6.51 1.36 -19.16
N TYR A 278 -5.64 0.64 -18.46
CA TYR A 278 -5.55 0.76 -17.01
C TYR A 278 -4.13 0.91 -16.48
N PHE A 279 -3.08 0.71 -17.29
CA PHE A 279 -1.70 0.97 -16.84
C PHE A 279 -1.56 2.35 -16.24
N GLY A 280 -1.12 2.38 -14.98
CA GLY A 280 -1.03 3.60 -14.24
C GLY A 280 0.02 4.56 -14.78
N HIS A 281 1.15 4.05 -15.29
CA HIS A 281 2.16 4.91 -15.90
C HIS A 281 1.69 5.54 -17.23
N TRP A 282 0.62 5.03 -17.84
CA TRP A 282 -0.05 5.66 -18.98
C TRP A 282 -1.03 6.79 -18.56
N ARG A 283 -1.14 7.10 -17.26
CA ARG A 283 -2.01 8.17 -16.74
C ARG A 283 -1.22 9.42 -16.37
N ASP A 284 -1.62 10.55 -16.94
CA ASP A 284 -0.97 11.83 -16.69
C ASP A 284 -1.07 12.29 -15.23
N GLY A 285 0.05 12.76 -14.70
CA GLY A 285 0.18 13.15 -13.30
C GLY A 285 0.19 11.99 -12.31
N ALA A 286 0.45 10.75 -12.76
CA ALA A 286 0.67 9.59 -11.91
C ALA A 286 2.10 9.52 -11.34
N ALA A 287 3.02 10.34 -11.85
CA ALA A 287 4.44 10.30 -11.51
C ALA A 287 5.03 8.88 -11.64
N GLY A 288 6.12 8.59 -10.95
CA GLY A 288 6.80 7.30 -10.97
C GLY A 288 6.15 6.24 -10.07
N THR A 289 4.84 6.32 -9.84
CA THR A 289 4.10 5.35 -9.02
C THR A 289 4.20 3.96 -9.66
N LEU A 290 4.55 2.95 -8.86
CA LEU A 290 4.70 1.57 -9.34
C LEU A 290 3.41 0.77 -9.15
N GLY A 291 2.75 0.95 -8.00
CA GLY A 291 1.56 0.16 -7.66
C GLY A 291 1.87 -1.11 -6.89
N GLU A 292 3.02 -1.17 -6.22
CA GLU A 292 3.56 -2.36 -5.53
C GLU A 292 3.89 -2.05 -4.04
N GLU A 293 3.39 -0.93 -3.53
CA GLU A 293 3.74 -0.39 -2.22
C GLU A 293 3.10 -1.18 -1.07
N THR A 294 1.93 -1.79 -1.30
CA THR A 294 1.22 -2.58 -0.28
C THR A 294 1.81 -3.99 -0.13
N GLU A 295 2.43 -4.54 -1.16
CA GLU A 295 3.17 -5.80 -1.12
C GLU A 295 4.36 -5.69 -0.15
N GLN A 296 5.05 -4.55 -0.13
CA GLN A 296 6.11 -4.25 0.85
C GLN A 296 5.56 -4.19 2.28
N VAL A 297 4.36 -3.62 2.46
CA VAL A 297 3.66 -3.67 3.75
C VAL A 297 3.41 -5.13 4.14
N PHE A 298 3.02 -5.98 3.19
CA PHE A 298 2.70 -7.39 3.48
C PHE A 298 3.91 -8.24 3.79
N ALA A 299 5.08 -7.95 3.23
CA ALA A 299 6.33 -8.60 3.63
C ALA A 299 6.57 -8.47 5.15
N TRP A 300 6.27 -7.30 5.72
CA TRP A 300 6.33 -7.07 7.16
C TRP A 300 5.15 -7.71 7.90
N PHE A 301 3.93 -7.40 7.47
CA PHE A 301 2.73 -7.72 8.24
C PHE A 301 2.38 -9.21 8.26
N SER A 302 2.68 -9.95 7.19
CA SER A 302 2.41 -11.39 7.16
C SER A 302 3.14 -12.18 8.24
N ARG A 303 4.27 -11.67 8.75
CA ARG A 303 5.02 -12.28 9.85
C ARG A 303 4.26 -12.26 11.19
N TYR A 304 3.34 -11.31 11.39
CA TYR A 304 2.46 -11.27 12.56
C TYR A 304 1.45 -12.43 12.61
N TYR A 305 1.30 -13.20 11.54
CA TYR A 305 0.43 -14.38 11.52
C TYR A 305 0.72 -15.30 12.72
N SER A 306 1.98 -15.61 12.98
CA SER A 306 2.40 -16.53 14.04
C SER A 306 1.90 -16.16 15.44
N VAL A 307 1.73 -14.86 15.73
CA VAL A 307 1.25 -14.37 17.03
C VAL A 307 -0.24 -14.03 17.03
N THR A 308 -0.80 -13.61 15.89
CA THR A 308 -2.21 -13.17 15.79
C THR A 308 -3.18 -14.29 15.45
N HIS A 309 -2.72 -15.41 14.87
CA HIS A 309 -3.57 -16.48 14.35
C HIS A 309 -4.50 -17.09 15.39
N THR A 310 -4.05 -17.15 16.65
CA THR A 310 -4.80 -17.73 17.76
C THR A 310 -5.31 -16.69 18.75
N MET A 311 -5.19 -15.39 18.48
CA MET A 311 -5.73 -14.36 19.37
C MET A 311 -7.27 -14.35 19.36
N SER A 312 -7.88 -13.69 20.35
CA SER A 312 -9.28 -13.27 20.23
C SER A 312 -9.40 -12.19 19.13
N SER A 313 -10.57 -12.04 18.52
CA SER A 313 -10.80 -11.04 17.46
C SER A 313 -10.46 -9.63 17.94
N SER A 314 -10.86 -9.27 19.16
CA SER A 314 -10.54 -7.98 19.79
C SER A 314 -9.04 -7.74 20.00
N ARG A 315 -8.33 -8.73 20.55
CA ARG A 315 -6.88 -8.60 20.79
C ARG A 315 -6.08 -8.58 19.50
N ARG A 316 -6.53 -9.33 18.49
CA ARG A 316 -5.95 -9.29 17.15
C ARG A 316 -6.08 -7.89 16.56
N ASN A 317 -7.27 -7.28 16.62
CA ASN A 317 -7.49 -5.93 16.12
C ASN A 317 -6.63 -4.90 16.86
N ASP A 318 -6.55 -4.98 18.20
CA ASP A 318 -5.68 -4.09 18.99
C ASP A 318 -4.20 -4.24 18.58
N HIS A 319 -3.72 -5.49 18.46
CA HIS A 319 -2.35 -5.77 18.08
C HIS A 319 -2.02 -5.26 16.67
N LEU A 320 -2.88 -5.53 15.68
CA LEU A 320 -2.67 -5.08 14.31
C LEU A 320 -2.79 -3.56 14.18
N THR A 321 -3.71 -2.92 14.92
CA THR A 321 -3.82 -1.46 14.96
C THR A 321 -2.56 -0.83 15.51
N ALA A 322 -2.03 -1.36 16.62
CA ALA A 322 -0.76 -0.90 17.19
C ALA A 322 0.42 -1.12 16.23
N ALA A 323 0.45 -2.26 15.53
CA ALA A 323 1.44 -2.55 14.52
C ALA A 323 1.38 -1.58 13.33
N ILE A 324 0.19 -1.20 12.86
CA ILE A 324 0.00 -0.19 11.81
C ILE A 324 0.53 1.17 12.26
N PHE A 325 0.15 1.61 13.47
CA PHE A 325 0.66 2.85 14.04
C PHE A 325 2.18 2.87 14.19
N TYR A 326 2.77 1.74 14.58
CA TYR A 326 4.21 1.60 14.70
C TYR A 326 4.91 1.63 13.34
N TRP A 327 4.36 0.91 12.35
CA TRP A 327 4.81 0.92 10.96
C TRP A 327 4.79 2.34 10.38
N ASN A 328 3.69 3.06 10.52
CA ASN A 328 3.56 4.44 10.03
C ASN A 328 4.58 5.37 10.69
N SER A 329 4.80 5.24 12.01
CA SER A 329 5.82 6.02 12.71
C SER A 329 7.24 5.70 12.24
N ARG A 330 7.53 4.45 11.86
CA ARG A 330 8.80 4.07 11.24
C ARG A 330 8.93 4.67 9.84
N LYS A 331 7.89 4.57 9.01
CA LYS A 331 7.86 5.15 7.68
C LYS A 331 8.15 6.65 7.76
N GLU A 332 7.52 7.37 8.68
CA GLU A 332 7.75 8.81 8.89
C GLU A 332 9.23 9.16 9.04
N LYS A 333 9.99 8.36 9.81
CA LYS A 333 11.42 8.59 10.03
C LYS A 333 12.25 8.41 8.76
N GLY A 334 11.89 7.47 7.88
CA GLY A 334 12.60 7.18 6.64
C GLY A 334 12.10 7.95 5.42
N LEU A 335 11.10 8.84 5.57
CA LEU A 335 10.44 9.50 4.42
C LEU A 335 11.41 10.34 3.60
N ALA A 336 12.28 11.13 4.24
CA ALA A 336 13.23 11.99 3.52
C ALA A 336 14.22 11.17 2.67
N ASN A 337 14.74 10.07 3.22
CA ASN A 337 15.57 9.13 2.48
C ASN A 337 14.80 8.52 1.30
N PHE A 338 13.59 8.01 1.55
CA PHE A 338 12.75 7.39 0.53
C PHE A 338 12.45 8.34 -0.65
N ILE A 339 12.07 9.60 -0.38
CA ILE A 339 11.79 10.60 -1.42
C ILE A 339 13.07 10.91 -2.22
N THR A 340 14.22 10.98 -1.54
CA THR A 340 15.52 11.21 -2.20
C THR A 340 15.90 10.06 -3.13
N ARG A 341 15.75 8.80 -2.69
CA ARG A 341 15.97 7.62 -3.55
C ARG A 341 15.06 7.62 -4.76
N ARG A 342 13.78 8.03 -4.59
CA ARG A 342 12.84 8.20 -5.72
C ARG A 342 13.28 9.28 -6.69
N LEU A 343 13.79 10.41 -6.21
CA LEU A 343 14.34 11.48 -7.06
C LEU A 343 15.52 10.98 -7.90
N VAL A 344 16.52 10.36 -7.25
CA VAL A 344 17.74 9.86 -7.93
C VAL A 344 17.37 8.83 -8.99
N THR A 345 16.50 7.88 -8.64
CA THR A 345 15.99 6.85 -9.57
C THR A 345 15.28 7.50 -10.76
N ALA A 346 14.44 8.51 -10.51
CA ALA A 346 13.71 9.20 -11.57
C ALA A 346 14.61 9.99 -12.52
N LEU A 347 15.65 10.66 -12.00
CA LEU A 347 16.64 11.37 -12.83
C LEU A 347 17.39 10.42 -13.76
N HIS A 348 17.84 9.27 -13.23
CA HIS A 348 18.52 8.26 -14.04
C HIS A 348 17.58 7.70 -15.13
N ARG A 349 16.37 7.29 -14.73
CA ARG A 349 15.39 6.68 -15.64
C ARG A 349 14.89 7.66 -16.69
N GLU A 350 14.68 8.93 -16.36
CA GLU A 350 14.30 9.96 -17.33
C GLU A 350 15.32 10.04 -18.47
N ARG A 351 16.62 10.13 -18.14
CA ARG A 351 17.70 10.15 -19.13
C ARG A 351 17.72 8.88 -19.99
N PHE A 352 17.58 7.72 -19.36
CA PHE A 352 17.54 6.43 -20.05
C PHE A 352 16.39 6.35 -21.07
N TYR A 353 15.16 6.66 -20.64
CA TYR A 353 14.00 6.61 -21.51
C TYR A 353 14.03 7.71 -22.59
N SER A 354 14.66 8.85 -22.32
CA SER A 354 14.93 9.90 -23.33
C SER A 354 15.77 9.35 -24.50
N GLN A 355 16.91 8.75 -24.19
CA GLN A 355 17.80 8.15 -25.20
C GLN A 355 17.11 7.01 -25.96
N ARG A 356 16.38 6.14 -25.23
CA ARG A 356 15.65 5.02 -25.84
C ARG A 356 14.52 5.48 -26.74
N LEU A 357 13.81 6.55 -26.37
CA LEU A 357 12.73 7.12 -27.18
C LEU A 357 13.28 7.70 -28.49
N GLU A 358 14.43 8.39 -28.46
CA GLU A 358 15.08 8.92 -29.67
C GLU A 358 15.37 7.81 -30.69
N VAL A 359 15.88 6.66 -30.22
CA VAL A 359 16.11 5.48 -31.07
C VAL A 359 14.80 5.00 -31.70
N TYR A 360 13.72 4.88 -30.91
CA TYR A 360 12.42 4.45 -31.43
C TYR A 360 11.82 5.45 -32.44
N LEU A 361 11.91 6.75 -32.17
CA LEU A 361 11.43 7.80 -33.08
C LEU A 361 12.21 7.77 -34.41
N LYS A 362 13.54 7.67 -34.35
CA LYS A 362 14.41 7.58 -35.53
C LYS A 362 14.13 6.35 -36.38
N ASN A 363 14.04 5.18 -35.76
CA ASN A 363 13.78 3.92 -36.45
C ASN A 363 12.40 3.93 -37.13
N ARG A 364 11.40 4.56 -36.49
CA ARG A 364 10.03 4.63 -37.01
C ARG A 364 9.77 5.82 -37.92
N LYS A 365 10.71 6.76 -38.04
CA LYS A 365 10.54 8.01 -38.81
C LYS A 365 9.29 8.78 -38.40
N ILE A 366 8.95 8.77 -37.11
CA ILE A 366 7.85 9.56 -36.54
C ILE A 366 8.40 10.62 -35.60
N ARG A 367 7.63 11.69 -35.39
CA ARG A 367 7.97 12.74 -34.43
C ARG A 367 7.24 12.49 -33.11
N GLU A 368 7.76 13.05 -32.04
CA GLU A 368 7.14 12.89 -30.72
C GLU A 368 5.70 13.44 -30.69
N GLU A 369 5.41 14.48 -31.46
CA GLU A 369 4.07 15.07 -31.60
C GLU A 369 3.01 14.12 -32.20
N ASP A 370 3.44 13.04 -32.86
CA ASP A 370 2.56 12.03 -33.42
C ASP A 370 2.09 11.01 -32.37
N LEU A 371 2.85 10.85 -31.27
CA LEU A 371 2.63 9.82 -30.24
C LEU A 371 1.25 9.90 -29.55
N PRO A 372 0.70 11.09 -29.23
CA PRO A 372 -0.67 11.19 -28.72
C PRO A 372 -1.71 10.60 -29.68
N GLY A 373 -1.48 10.72 -31.00
CA GLY A 373 -2.31 10.09 -32.02
C GLY A 373 -2.24 8.57 -31.97
N VAL A 374 -1.02 8.03 -31.84
CA VAL A 374 -0.76 6.58 -31.70
C VAL A 374 -1.42 6.03 -30.43
N GLN A 375 -1.27 6.71 -29.28
CA GLN A 375 -1.91 6.31 -28.03
C GLN A 375 -3.45 6.25 -28.16
N ARG A 376 -4.08 7.30 -28.73
CA ARG A 376 -5.54 7.32 -28.92
C ARG A 376 -6.02 6.19 -29.83
N ALA A 377 -5.25 5.83 -30.85
CA ALA A 377 -5.58 4.70 -31.71
C ALA A 377 -5.57 3.37 -30.93
N LEU A 378 -4.55 3.14 -30.10
CA LEU A 378 -4.47 1.96 -29.23
C LEU A 378 -5.62 1.90 -28.22
N GLU A 379 -5.94 3.02 -27.56
CA GLU A 379 -7.05 3.09 -26.61
C GLU A 379 -8.40 2.82 -27.27
N LYS A 380 -8.62 3.35 -28.47
CA LYS A 380 -9.84 3.09 -29.26
C LYS A 380 -9.94 1.60 -29.60
N GLU A 381 -8.87 1.01 -30.10
CA GLU A 381 -8.82 -0.43 -30.42
C GLU A 381 -9.13 -1.29 -29.19
N ALA A 382 -8.57 -0.95 -28.03
CA ALA A 382 -8.83 -1.64 -26.76
C ALA A 382 -10.32 -1.53 -26.33
N ARG A 383 -10.95 -0.35 -26.49
CA ARG A 383 -12.38 -0.16 -26.17
C ARG A 383 -13.29 -0.90 -27.14
N ASP A 384 -12.98 -0.86 -28.43
CA ASP A 384 -13.74 -1.58 -29.46
C ASP A 384 -13.68 -3.10 -29.24
N TYR A 385 -12.54 -3.60 -28.77
CA TYR A 385 -12.38 -5.00 -28.35
C TYR A 385 -13.32 -5.36 -27.18
N LEU A 386 -13.42 -4.49 -26.16
CA LEU A 386 -14.28 -4.73 -25.00
C LEU A 386 -15.78 -4.70 -25.34
N ASN A 387 -16.23 -3.74 -26.15
CA ASN A 387 -17.64 -3.53 -26.48
C ASN A 387 -18.24 -4.62 -27.38
N SER A 388 -17.40 -5.37 -28.08
CA SER A 388 -17.84 -6.28 -29.11
C SER A 388 -18.09 -7.70 -28.56
N CYS A 389 -19.19 -7.88 -27.80
CA CYS A 389 -19.66 -9.19 -27.31
C CYS A 389 -19.80 -10.24 -28.44
N LYS A 390 -20.12 -9.82 -29.67
CA LYS A 390 -20.16 -10.69 -30.86
C LYS A 390 -18.77 -11.08 -31.37
N TRP A 391 -17.77 -10.23 -31.19
CA TRP A 391 -16.40 -10.45 -31.67
C TRP A 391 -15.63 -11.43 -30.78
N ARG A 392 -15.87 -11.50 -29.47
CA ARG A 392 -15.27 -12.57 -28.63
C ARG A 392 -15.66 -13.98 -29.07
N THR A 393 -16.93 -14.17 -29.48
CA THR A 393 -17.44 -15.46 -29.98
C THR A 393 -17.05 -15.70 -31.44
N LYS A 394 -17.13 -14.66 -32.28
CA LYS A 394 -16.70 -14.71 -33.69
C LYS A 394 -15.21 -14.91 -33.83
N MET A 395 -14.39 -14.33 -32.94
CA MET A 395 -12.93 -14.39 -32.97
C MET A 395 -12.39 -15.63 -32.29
N ARG A 396 -13.03 -16.19 -31.25
CA ARG A 396 -12.69 -17.58 -30.83
C ARG A 396 -12.93 -18.57 -31.98
N ARG A 397 -14.10 -18.51 -32.63
CA ARG A 397 -14.39 -19.35 -33.80
C ARG A 397 -13.45 -19.07 -34.98
N ARG A 398 -13.17 -17.79 -35.29
CA ARG A 398 -12.25 -17.41 -36.37
C ARG A 398 -10.81 -17.76 -36.03
N VAL A 399 -10.33 -17.61 -34.80
CA VAL A 399 -8.96 -17.94 -34.38
C VAL A 399 -8.76 -19.44 -34.38
N THR A 400 -9.73 -20.25 -33.93
CA THR A 400 -9.64 -21.71 -34.06
C THR A 400 -9.59 -22.09 -35.54
N VAL A 401 -10.52 -21.59 -36.37
CA VAL A 401 -10.54 -21.86 -37.81
C VAL A 401 -9.29 -21.31 -38.53
N LEU A 402 -8.79 -20.15 -38.14
CA LEU A 402 -7.60 -19.50 -38.69
C LEU A 402 -6.33 -20.23 -38.26
N LYS A 403 -6.21 -20.72 -37.02
CA LYS A 403 -5.06 -21.53 -36.60
C LYS A 403 -5.02 -22.86 -37.36
N THR A 404 -6.17 -23.49 -37.59
CA THR A 404 -6.25 -24.73 -38.39
C THR A 404 -5.93 -24.47 -39.86
N LYS A 405 -6.42 -23.35 -40.44
CA LYS A 405 -6.10 -22.95 -41.81
C LYS A 405 -4.65 -22.51 -41.96
N ALA A 406 -4.12 -21.75 -41.01
CA ALA A 406 -2.75 -21.29 -40.97
C ALA A 406 -1.78 -22.46 -40.85
N ALA A 407 -2.05 -23.46 -40.00
CA ALA A 407 -1.23 -24.66 -39.93
C ALA A 407 -1.16 -25.40 -41.28
N LYS A 408 -2.28 -25.46 -42.03
CA LYS A 408 -2.29 -26.03 -43.40
C LYS A 408 -1.49 -25.18 -44.38
N VAL A 409 -1.74 -23.87 -44.42
CA VAL A 409 -1.07 -22.94 -45.34
C VAL A 409 0.42 -22.83 -45.04
N ILE A 410 0.84 -22.85 -43.77
CA ILE A 410 2.25 -22.89 -43.35
C ILE A 410 2.91 -24.15 -43.89
N ASN A 411 2.27 -25.31 -43.76
CA ASN A 411 2.80 -26.56 -44.33
C ASN A 411 2.87 -26.51 -45.85
N GLU A 412 1.86 -25.94 -46.53
CA GLU A 412 1.87 -25.77 -47.99
C GLU A 412 2.99 -24.84 -48.45
N ILE A 413 3.19 -23.70 -47.79
CA ILE A 413 4.28 -22.75 -48.10
C ILE A 413 5.64 -23.39 -47.85
N ASN A 414 5.81 -24.10 -46.73
CA ASN A 414 7.07 -24.78 -46.41
C ASN A 414 7.39 -25.96 -47.34
N ASN A 415 6.39 -26.54 -48.01
CA ASN A 415 6.58 -27.59 -49.00
C ASN A 415 6.96 -27.06 -50.39
N ILE A 416 6.68 -25.78 -50.66
CA ILE A 416 6.92 -25.13 -51.96
C ILE A 416 8.18 -24.25 -51.92
N SER A 417 8.43 -23.57 -50.79
CA SER A 417 9.58 -22.67 -50.63
C SER A 417 10.83 -23.43 -50.21
N THR A 418 11.92 -23.25 -50.96
CA THR A 418 13.26 -23.75 -50.62
C THR A 418 14.15 -22.68 -49.96
N GLU A 419 13.74 -21.40 -49.98
CA GLU A 419 14.53 -20.27 -49.47
C GLU A 419 14.25 -19.89 -48.01
N PHE A 420 13.04 -20.11 -47.50
CA PHE A 420 12.67 -19.70 -46.13
C PHE A 420 11.55 -20.57 -45.55
N LYS A 421 11.62 -20.82 -44.22
CA LYS A 421 10.59 -21.54 -43.46
C LYS A 421 9.69 -20.58 -42.69
N VAL A 422 8.39 -20.77 -42.84
CA VAL A 422 7.36 -20.09 -42.06
C VAL A 422 7.05 -20.94 -40.83
N THR A 423 7.11 -20.35 -39.64
CA THR A 423 6.79 -21.04 -38.38
C THR A 423 5.40 -20.65 -37.88
N ALA A 424 4.88 -21.40 -36.91
CA ALA A 424 3.66 -21.01 -36.18
C ALA A 424 3.85 -19.70 -35.42
N GLU A 425 5.10 -19.34 -35.11
CA GLU A 425 5.49 -18.10 -34.47
C GLU A 425 5.31 -16.91 -35.42
N HIS A 426 5.78 -16.98 -36.67
CA HIS A 426 5.53 -15.94 -37.69
C HIS A 426 4.02 -15.63 -37.87
N PHE A 427 3.17 -16.65 -37.80
CA PHE A 427 1.71 -16.48 -37.84
C PHE A 427 1.14 -15.84 -36.56
N SER A 428 1.73 -16.16 -35.41
CA SER A 428 1.31 -15.60 -34.11
C SER A 428 1.74 -14.15 -33.96
N GLU A 429 2.87 -13.79 -34.55
CA GLU A 429 3.47 -12.45 -34.53
C GLU A 429 2.97 -11.55 -35.68
N GLY A 430 2.42 -12.15 -36.74
CA GLY A 430 1.94 -11.43 -37.92
C GLY A 430 3.06 -10.90 -38.81
N VAL A 431 4.30 -11.33 -38.59
CA VAL A 431 5.49 -10.92 -39.33
C VAL A 431 5.99 -12.13 -40.12
N PHE A 432 5.89 -12.04 -41.45
CA PHE A 432 6.33 -13.11 -42.35
C PHE A 432 7.69 -12.78 -42.98
N PRO A 433 8.46 -13.79 -43.42
CA PRO A 433 9.79 -13.60 -44.02
C PRO A 433 9.84 -12.63 -45.22
N TRP A 434 8.70 -12.41 -45.87
CA TRP A 434 8.54 -11.55 -47.05
C TRP A 434 7.81 -10.23 -46.77
N ASN A 435 7.47 -9.94 -45.50
CA ASN A 435 6.91 -8.64 -45.16
C ASN A 435 8.03 -7.58 -45.25
N GLU A 436 7.85 -6.54 -46.06
CA GLU A 436 8.69 -5.34 -45.96
C GLU A 436 8.56 -4.77 -44.54
N ALA A 437 9.65 -4.22 -44.00
CA ALA A 437 9.82 -3.74 -42.62
C ALA A 437 8.81 -2.66 -42.12
N ASN A 438 7.77 -2.34 -42.89
CA ASN A 438 6.81 -1.26 -42.65
C ASN A 438 5.37 -1.71 -42.31
N GLN A 439 5.10 -3.00 -42.11
CA GLN A 439 3.82 -3.41 -41.49
C GLN A 439 3.90 -3.26 -39.96
N LEU A 440 3.47 -2.08 -39.49
CA LEU A 440 3.46 -1.66 -38.09
C LEU A 440 2.69 -2.67 -37.21
N SER A 441 3.41 -3.40 -36.37
CA SER A 441 2.79 -4.30 -35.40
C SER A 441 2.25 -3.50 -34.21
N PHE A 442 1.10 -3.93 -33.66
CA PHE A 442 0.57 -3.42 -32.39
C PHE A 442 1.65 -3.33 -31.30
N LYS A 443 2.55 -4.33 -31.26
CA LYS A 443 3.66 -4.44 -30.31
C LYS A 443 4.63 -3.25 -30.41
N GLU A 444 4.91 -2.75 -31.61
CA GLU A 444 5.78 -1.58 -31.80
C GLU A 444 5.10 -0.26 -31.45
N ASN A 445 3.81 -0.12 -31.75
CA ASN A 445 3.01 1.02 -31.30
C ASN A 445 2.91 1.07 -29.78
N PHE A 446 2.69 -0.09 -29.15
CA PHE A 446 2.68 -0.19 -27.70
C PHE A 446 4.05 0.18 -27.11
N LYS A 447 5.15 -0.44 -27.57
CA LYS A 447 6.50 -0.19 -27.04
C LYS A 447 6.93 1.28 -27.11
N ILE A 448 6.64 1.97 -28.23
CA ILE A 448 7.05 3.38 -28.36
C ILE A 448 6.23 4.30 -27.45
N VAL A 449 4.91 4.06 -27.34
CA VAL A 449 4.05 4.83 -26.45
C VAL A 449 4.43 4.54 -24.99
N ASP A 450 4.67 3.28 -24.64
CA ASP A 450 5.09 2.87 -23.31
C ASP A 450 6.38 3.56 -22.87
N CYS A 451 7.42 3.56 -23.73
CA CYS A 451 8.68 4.25 -23.50
C CYS A 451 8.48 5.77 -23.30
N TRP A 452 7.67 6.40 -24.16
CA TRP A 452 7.35 7.81 -24.04
C TRP A 452 6.61 8.16 -22.73
N MET A 453 5.64 7.33 -22.34
CA MET A 453 4.91 7.51 -21.09
C MET A 453 5.83 7.32 -19.89
N LEU A 454 6.72 6.32 -19.89
CA LEU A 454 7.72 6.11 -18.84
C LEU A 454 8.66 7.32 -18.70
N ARG A 455 9.14 7.89 -19.81
CA ARG A 455 9.92 9.15 -19.77
C ARG A 455 9.13 10.27 -19.09
N LYS A 456 7.88 10.51 -19.52
CA LYS A 456 7.00 11.53 -18.92
C LYS A 456 6.78 11.30 -17.41
N ARG A 457 6.53 10.06 -17.00
CA ARG A 457 6.30 9.71 -15.58
C ARG A 457 7.53 9.93 -14.71
N ASN A 458 8.73 9.66 -15.21
CA ASN A 458 9.97 9.97 -14.49
C ASN A 458 10.20 11.49 -14.40
N ALA A 459 9.94 12.24 -15.48
CA ALA A 459 9.98 13.71 -15.43
C ALA A 459 8.99 14.28 -14.39
N GLU A 460 7.77 13.75 -14.34
CA GLU A 460 6.79 14.09 -13.30
C GLU A 460 7.26 13.68 -11.90
N GLN A 461 7.91 12.53 -11.74
CA GLN A 461 8.45 12.08 -10.46
C GLN A 461 9.52 13.02 -9.92
N ILE A 462 10.36 13.60 -10.77
CA ILE A 462 11.35 14.59 -10.35
C ILE A 462 10.66 15.81 -9.71
N VAL A 463 9.63 16.34 -10.38
CA VAL A 463 8.84 17.47 -9.88
C VAL A 463 8.08 17.08 -8.61
N GLN A 464 7.46 15.89 -8.60
CA GLN A 464 6.71 15.37 -7.48
C GLN A 464 7.61 15.17 -6.25
N SER A 465 8.82 14.65 -6.40
CA SER A 465 9.76 14.44 -5.28
C SER A 465 10.19 15.76 -4.65
N LYS A 466 10.41 16.80 -5.47
CA LYS A 466 10.69 18.17 -4.99
C LYS A 466 9.52 18.76 -4.22
N LYS A 467 8.29 18.56 -4.71
CA LYS A 467 7.06 18.96 -4.00
C LYS A 467 6.92 18.21 -2.68
N GLU A 468 7.18 16.92 -2.69
CA GLU A 468 7.03 16.01 -1.55
C GLU A 468 7.98 16.38 -0.39
N ILE A 469 9.26 16.65 -0.67
CA ILE A 469 10.20 17.04 0.40
C ILE A 469 9.84 18.41 1.01
N ASP A 470 9.39 19.36 0.19
CA ASP A 470 8.92 20.67 0.65
C ASP A 470 7.66 20.53 1.51
N GLN A 471 6.71 19.67 1.10
CA GLN A 471 5.52 19.33 1.88
C GLN A 471 5.89 18.74 3.24
N PHE A 472 6.86 17.82 3.26
CA PHE A 472 7.29 17.16 4.48
C PHE A 472 7.88 18.16 5.49
N LEU A 473 8.82 19.00 5.05
CA LEU A 473 9.46 20.03 5.89
C LEU A 473 8.43 21.01 6.45
N LYS A 474 7.56 21.57 5.59
CA LYS A 474 6.51 22.52 5.99
C LYS A 474 5.49 21.90 6.94
N CYS A 475 5.13 20.62 6.74
CA CYS A 475 4.24 19.90 7.65
C CYS A 475 4.84 19.77 9.05
N ILE A 476 6.14 19.47 9.15
CA ILE A 476 6.85 19.39 10.43
C ILE A 476 6.90 20.77 11.11
N GLU A 477 7.19 21.85 10.35
CA GLU A 477 7.24 23.22 10.87
C GLU A 477 5.89 23.72 11.40
N ARG A 478 4.80 23.42 10.69
CA ARG A 478 3.44 23.75 11.14
C ARG A 478 3.09 23.02 12.42
N HIS A 479 3.37 21.72 12.48
CA HIS A 479 3.10 20.94 13.68
C HIS A 479 3.94 21.43 14.87
N THR A 480 5.21 21.77 14.64
CA THR A 480 6.09 22.38 15.64
C THR A 480 5.52 23.70 16.15
N THR A 481 4.98 24.53 15.26
CA THR A 481 4.37 25.82 15.61
C THR A 481 3.09 25.61 16.41
N SER A 482 2.22 24.69 16.00
CA SER A 482 0.99 24.32 16.73
C SER A 482 1.30 23.91 18.16
N ILE A 483 2.24 22.98 18.36
CA ILE A 483 2.60 22.51 19.70
C ILE A 483 3.19 23.64 20.57
N LYS A 484 3.97 24.57 19.99
CA LYS A 484 4.48 25.73 20.74
C LYS A 484 3.35 26.63 21.24
N VAL A 485 2.38 26.94 20.38
CA VAL A 485 1.20 27.73 20.77
C VAL A 485 0.43 27.06 21.90
N GLU A 486 0.17 25.76 21.80
CA GLU A 486 -0.52 25.00 22.84
C GLU A 486 0.26 24.97 24.16
N ILE A 487 1.59 24.90 24.13
CA ILE A 487 2.42 25.01 25.35
C ILE A 487 2.28 26.40 25.96
N ASP A 488 2.30 27.46 25.16
CA ASP A 488 2.17 28.84 25.64
C ASP A 488 0.77 29.10 26.25
N GLU A 489 -0.28 28.50 25.69
CA GLU A 489 -1.64 28.52 26.25
C GLU A 489 -1.71 27.81 27.61
N LEU A 490 -1.21 26.56 27.68
CA LEU A 490 -1.18 25.79 28.93
C LEU A 490 -0.36 26.50 30.03
N ASN A 491 0.72 27.19 29.67
CA ASN A 491 1.51 27.97 30.63
C ASN A 491 0.75 29.20 31.17
N LYS A 492 -0.14 29.81 30.38
CA LYS A 492 -0.95 30.95 30.83
C LYS A 492 -2.04 30.51 31.81
N GLU A 493 -2.62 29.34 31.59
CA GLU A 493 -3.71 28.78 32.41
C GLU A 493 -3.23 28.27 33.78
N ALA A 494 -1.93 27.93 33.92
CA ALA A 494 -1.37 27.36 35.15
C ALA A 494 -1.53 28.24 36.42
N ASN A 495 -1.71 29.55 36.28
CA ASN A 495 -1.79 30.46 37.43
C ASN A 495 -3.15 30.43 38.17
N SER A 496 -4.17 29.73 37.65
CA SER A 496 -5.53 29.73 38.21
C SER A 496 -6.05 28.36 38.65
N LEU A 497 -5.21 27.32 38.63
CA LEU A 497 -5.64 25.93 38.79
C LEU A 497 -5.39 25.38 40.20
N ASP A 498 -6.13 24.34 40.59
CA ASP A 498 -5.86 23.61 41.82
C ASP A 498 -4.55 22.78 41.72
N VAL A 499 -4.14 22.15 42.83
CA VAL A 499 -2.86 21.42 42.91
C VAL A 499 -2.82 20.21 41.96
N LEU A 500 -3.93 19.50 41.77
CA LEU A 500 -3.97 18.31 40.92
C LEU A 500 -4.01 18.70 39.44
N GLU A 501 -4.83 19.70 39.10
CA GLU A 501 -4.94 20.26 37.76
C GLU A 501 -3.61 20.85 37.28
N ASN A 502 -2.89 21.55 38.17
CA ASN A 502 -1.54 22.03 37.88
C ASN A 502 -0.55 20.91 37.56
N ARG A 503 -0.58 19.79 38.28
CA ARG A 503 0.29 18.64 37.99
C ARG A 503 -0.02 18.03 36.63
N ILE A 504 -1.30 17.95 36.25
CA ILE A 504 -1.73 17.46 34.93
C ILE A 504 -1.25 18.40 33.83
N HIS A 505 -1.40 19.72 34.01
CA HIS A 505 -0.90 20.73 33.06
C HIS A 505 0.61 20.62 32.85
N HIS A 506 1.39 20.56 33.93
CA HIS A 506 2.84 20.40 33.84
C HIS A 506 3.25 19.09 33.15
N ALA A 507 2.54 17.98 33.40
CA ALA A 507 2.79 16.72 32.71
C ALA A 507 2.50 16.84 31.20
N ALA A 508 1.38 17.46 30.82
CA ALA A 508 1.03 17.72 29.42
C ALA A 508 2.09 18.59 28.72
N ILE A 509 2.53 19.67 29.36
CA ILE A 509 3.61 20.54 28.86
C ILE A 509 4.90 19.75 28.63
N ASN A 510 5.30 18.90 29.58
CA ASN A 510 6.51 18.09 29.44
C ASN A 510 6.42 17.07 28.29
N ILE A 511 5.24 16.45 28.11
CA ILE A 511 4.99 15.54 26.97
C ILE A 511 5.07 16.30 25.64
N LYS A 512 4.44 17.48 25.54
CA LYS A 512 4.50 18.32 24.35
C LYS A 512 5.92 18.81 24.05
N LYS A 513 6.71 19.17 25.06
CA LYS A 513 8.14 19.51 24.91
C LYS A 513 8.95 18.34 24.36
N SER A 514 8.69 17.12 24.82
CA SER A 514 9.33 15.91 24.27
C SER A 514 8.99 15.72 22.79
N GLU A 515 7.75 15.97 22.38
CA GLU A 515 7.35 15.93 20.97
C GLU A 515 8.03 17.03 20.14
N LEU A 516 8.18 18.26 20.68
CA LEU A 516 8.98 19.31 20.01
C LEU A 516 10.41 18.87 19.75
N THR A 517 11.05 18.19 20.71
CA THR A 517 12.40 17.65 20.51
C THR A 517 12.40 16.61 19.39
N ARG A 518 11.42 15.70 19.35
CA ARG A 518 11.28 14.71 18.27
C ARG A 518 11.11 15.35 16.90
N LEU A 519 10.24 16.36 16.78
CA LEU A 519 9.99 17.07 15.52
C LEU A 519 11.21 17.85 15.04
N LYS A 520 12.00 18.43 15.95
CA LYS A 520 13.28 19.07 15.61
C LYS A 520 14.26 18.09 15.00
N VAL A 521 14.45 16.93 15.65
CA VAL A 521 15.32 15.87 15.12
C VAL A 521 14.84 15.41 13.74
N LEU A 522 13.53 15.22 13.57
CA LEU A 522 12.95 14.83 12.29
C LEU A 522 13.16 15.89 11.19
N HIS A 523 13.07 17.18 11.55
CA HIS A 523 13.30 18.30 10.62
C HIS A 523 14.77 18.42 10.23
N GLU A 524 15.69 18.34 11.21
CA GLU A 524 17.14 18.37 10.98
C GLU A 524 17.58 17.22 10.07
N ASP A 525 17.08 16.00 10.32
CA ASP A 525 17.33 14.85 9.47
C ASP A 525 16.81 15.05 8.04
N ALA A 526 15.57 15.54 7.89
CA ALA A 526 15.00 15.84 6.57
C ALA A 526 15.76 16.93 5.80
N LEU A 527 16.30 17.95 6.50
CA LEU A 527 17.10 19.01 5.89
C LEU A 527 18.42 18.49 5.29
N CYS A 528 19.05 17.47 5.90
CA CYS A 528 20.24 16.82 5.35
C CYS A 528 19.99 16.29 3.93
N TYR A 529 18.79 15.78 3.68
CA TYR A 529 18.37 15.31 2.35
C TYR A 529 17.95 16.44 1.40
N GLY A 530 17.53 17.61 1.92
CA GLY A 530 17.12 18.76 1.12
C GLY A 530 18.18 19.22 0.10
N LEU A 531 19.47 18.97 0.38
CA LEU A 531 20.59 19.31 -0.50
C LEU A 531 20.51 18.62 -1.88
N TYR A 532 19.93 17.42 -1.97
CA TYR A 532 19.77 16.68 -3.23
C TYR A 532 18.73 17.29 -4.17
N PHE A 533 17.87 18.18 -3.65
CA PHE A 533 16.78 18.80 -4.41
C PHE A 533 17.17 20.17 -4.99
N ASN A 534 18.34 20.70 -4.58
CA ASN A 534 18.90 21.95 -5.11
C ASN A 534 19.67 21.68 -6.41
N ASN A 535 19.36 22.45 -7.46
CA ASN A 535 19.93 22.29 -8.81
C ASN A 535 21.45 22.55 -8.91
N SER A 536 22.13 22.89 -7.80
CA SER A 536 23.52 23.37 -7.79
C SER A 536 24.55 22.29 -7.45
N ASN A 537 24.12 21.12 -6.95
CA ASN A 537 25.04 20.06 -6.54
C ASN A 537 24.97 18.89 -7.52
N PRO A 538 26.11 18.39 -8.03
CA PRO A 538 26.13 17.12 -8.74
C PRO A 538 25.65 16.04 -7.77
N ILE A 539 24.56 15.37 -8.10
CA ILE A 539 24.05 14.23 -7.34
C ILE A 539 25.10 13.13 -7.48
N PRO A 540 25.70 12.67 -6.37
CA PRO A 540 26.63 11.56 -6.40
C PRO A 540 25.96 10.36 -7.06
N CYS A 541 26.54 9.87 -8.16
CA CYS A 541 26.27 8.52 -8.62
C CYS A 541 27.07 7.59 -7.70
N SER A 542 26.60 7.39 -6.47
CA SER A 542 27.21 6.40 -5.59
C SER A 542 26.17 5.39 -5.13
N ASP A 543 26.54 4.13 -5.31
CA ASP A 543 25.77 2.96 -4.88
C ASP A 543 25.49 2.98 -3.35
N SER A 544 26.24 3.79 -2.59
CA SER A 544 26.09 3.99 -1.14
C SER A 544 24.76 4.62 -0.67
N LEU A 545 23.91 5.14 -1.57
CA LEU A 545 22.55 5.62 -1.24
C LEU A 545 21.51 4.50 -1.26
N PHE A 546 21.91 3.29 -1.67
CA PHE A 546 21.01 2.14 -1.83
C PHE A 546 21.15 1.10 -0.71
N ASP A 547 22.15 1.21 0.17
CA ASP A 547 22.52 0.14 1.12
C ASP A 547 21.78 0.18 2.49
N ASP A 548 21.13 1.29 2.87
CA ASP A 548 20.72 1.48 4.28
C ASP A 548 19.24 1.16 4.63
N ASP A 549 18.53 0.35 3.84
CA ASP A 549 17.19 -0.15 4.23
C ASP A 549 16.96 -1.64 3.89
N GLU A 550 17.97 -2.49 4.14
CA GLU A 550 17.77 -3.93 4.33
C GLU A 550 17.00 -4.20 5.64
N ASP A 551 15.71 -3.88 5.66
CA ASP A 551 14.77 -4.35 6.70
C ASP A 551 13.67 -5.24 6.09
N GLY A 552 14.06 -5.96 5.06
CA GLY A 552 13.40 -7.13 4.53
C GLY A 552 14.37 -7.82 3.59
N ASP A 553 14.72 -9.08 3.88
CA ASP A 553 15.38 -10.00 2.93
C ASP A 553 14.67 -9.91 1.58
N VAL A 554 15.21 -9.09 0.68
CA VAL A 554 15.04 -9.23 -0.75
C VAL A 554 16.35 -9.83 -1.18
N SER A 555 16.38 -11.15 -1.31
CA SER A 555 17.40 -11.79 -2.12
C SER A 555 17.38 -11.10 -3.47
N ASP A 556 18.47 -10.39 -3.76
CA ASP A 556 18.73 -9.75 -5.03
C ASP A 556 19.00 -10.84 -6.07
N ASP A 557 17.93 -11.48 -6.54
CA ASP A 557 17.95 -12.36 -7.71
C ASP A 557 17.50 -11.55 -8.96
N SER A 558 17.77 -10.23 -9.02
CA SER A 558 17.43 -9.40 -10.18
C SER A 558 18.53 -9.19 -11.21
N ASP A 559 19.70 -9.82 -11.05
CA ASP A 559 20.86 -9.60 -11.92
C ASP A 559 21.15 -10.69 -12.98
N GLU A 560 20.26 -11.66 -13.25
CA GLU A 560 20.55 -12.72 -14.26
C GLU A 560 19.54 -12.92 -15.41
N GLU A 561 18.61 -12.01 -15.70
CA GLU A 561 17.70 -12.18 -16.87
C GLU A 561 17.63 -11.01 -17.88
N GLU A 562 18.63 -10.11 -17.93
CA GLU A 562 18.77 -9.16 -19.05
C GLU A 562 19.65 -9.67 -20.21
N GLU A 563 20.15 -10.91 -20.16
CA GLU A 563 21.03 -11.49 -21.20
C GLU A 563 20.37 -12.57 -22.08
N ILE A 564 19.08 -12.43 -22.43
CA ILE A 564 18.48 -13.25 -23.50
C ILE A 564 17.60 -12.39 -24.42
N PHE A 565 18.18 -11.43 -25.14
CA PHE A 565 17.64 -10.96 -26.42
C PHE A 565 18.77 -10.36 -27.29
N LEU A 566 19.54 -11.25 -27.92
CA LEU A 566 20.13 -10.99 -29.25
C LEU A 566 19.23 -11.60 -30.32
#